data_AF-A0A258YIU6-F1
#
_entry.id   AF-A0A258YIU6-F1
#
_cell.length_a   1.000
_cell.length_b   1.000
_cell.length_c   1.000
_cell.angle_alpha   90.00
_cell.angle_beta   90.00
_cell.angle_gamma   90.00
#
_symmetry.space_group_name_H-M   'P 1'
#
loop_
_entity.id
_entity.type
_entity.pdbx_description
1 polymer ?
#
loop_
_entity_poly.entity_id
_entity_poly.type
_entity_poly.pdbx_seq_one_letter_code
_entity_poly.pdbx_strand_id
1 'polypeptide(L)' 'MNRELIEGKDFYYDEKGYMVFTAEYHLNKGHCCGYGCRHCPYDYECVPEPKRSALLEEKTNTA' A
#
# COMPACT_ATOMS: atom_id res chain seq x y z
N MET A 1 6.38 10.36 -18.05
CA MET A 1 5.25 11.08 -17.45
C MET A 1 5.58 11.35 -15.99
N ASN A 2 5.85 12.61 -15.62
CA ASN A 2 6.05 13.00 -14.23
C ASN A 2 4.67 13.16 -13.59
N ARG A 3 4.25 12.17 -12.80
CA ARG A 3 3.03 12.28 -12.02
C ARG A 3 3.41 12.90 -10.69
N GLU A 4 2.98 14.14 -10.48
CA GLU A 4 3.15 14.82 -9.20
C GLU A 4 2.24 14.13 -8.18
N LEU A 5 2.82 13.79 -7.03
CA LEU A 5 2.10 13.22 -5.90
C LEU A 5 1.32 14.36 -5.25
N ILE A 6 0.01 14.20 -5.09
CA ILE A 6 -0.86 15.21 -4.48
C ILE A 6 -1.08 14.85 -3.01
N GLU A 7 -0.65 15.73 -2.10
CA GLU A 7 -0.97 15.62 -0.67
C GLU A 7 -2.50 15.67 -0.46
N GLY A 8 -3.02 14.76 0.35
CA GLY A 8 -4.46 14.57 0.60
C GLY A 8 -5.15 13.61 -0.38
N LYS A 9 -4.56 13.30 -1.54
CA LYS A 9 -5.05 12.28 -2.47
C LYS A 9 -4.16 11.05 -2.50
N ASP A 10 -2.90 11.24 -2.88
CA ASP A 10 -1.95 10.14 -3.04
C ASP A 10 -1.27 9.76 -1.71
N PHE A 11 -1.02 10.75 -0.86
CA PHE A 11 -0.43 10.53 0.46
C PHE A 11 -0.92 11.60 1.44
N TYR A 12 -0.80 11.32 2.73
CA TYR A 12 -1.02 12.28 3.80
C TYR A 12 0.09 12.14 4.84
N TYR A 13 0.34 13.20 5.59
CA TYR A 13 1.22 13.13 6.75
C TYR A 13 0.41 12.74 7.98
N ASP A 14 0.86 11.68 8.64
CA ASP A 14 0.33 11.28 9.95
C ASP A 14 0.71 12.33 11.02
N GLU A 15 0.04 12.31 12.17
CA GLU A 15 0.33 13.18 13.32
C GLU A 15 1.79 13.09 13.81
N LYS A 16 2.48 11.99 13.48
CA LYS A 16 3.90 11.78 13.75
C LYS A 16 4.84 12.32 12.66
N GLY A 17 4.31 12.95 11.61
CA GLY A 17 5.08 13.46 10.47
C GLY A 17 5.53 12.39 9.48
N TYR A 18 4.97 11.18 9.54
CA TYR A 18 5.28 10.13 8.56
C TYR A 18 4.41 10.28 7.31
N MET A 19 5.03 10.19 6.15
CA MET A 19 4.32 10.16 4.87
C MET A 19 3.65 8.81 4.68
N VAL A 20 2.31 8.79 4.72
CA VAL A 20 1.49 7.60 4.54
C VAL A 20 0.80 7.66 3.19
N PHE A 21 1.08 6.68 2.34
CA PHE A 21 0.43 6.54 1.04
C PHE A 21 -0.99 6.00 1.19
N THR A 22 -1.91 6.54 0.41
CA THR A 22 -3.30 6.10 0.36
C THR A 22 -3.46 4.90 -0.58
N ALA A 23 -4.58 4.20 -0.44
CA ALA A 23 -4.97 3.16 -1.40
C ALA A 23 -5.15 3.74 -2.82
N GLU A 24 -5.62 4.98 -2.94
CA GLU A 24 -5.80 5.67 -4.22
C GLU A 24 -4.48 5.83 -4.95
N TYR A 25 -3.39 6.21 -4.27
CA TYR A 25 -2.06 6.24 -4.88
C TYR A 25 -1.65 4.87 -5.44
N HIS A 26 -1.91 3.79 -4.69
CA HIS A 26 -1.58 2.44 -5.15
C HIS A 26 -2.41 2.02 -6.36
N LEU A 27 -3.71 2.34 -6.39
CA LEU A 27 -4.56 2.14 -7.57
C LEU A 27 -4.03 2.95 -8.76
N ASN A 28 -3.67 4.19 -8.52
CA ASN A 28 -3.17 5.12 -9.52
C ASN A 28 -1.81 4.69 -10.09
N LYS A 29 -0.97 4.06 -9.25
CA LYS A 29 0.32 3.44 -9.63
C LYS A 29 0.13 2.25 -10.57
N GLY A 30 -1.05 1.61 -10.53
CA GLY A 30 -1.41 0.50 -11.41
C GLY A 30 -0.67 -0.81 -11.17
N HIS A 31 0.15 -0.93 -10.11
CA HIS A 31 0.87 -2.15 -9.80
C HIS A 31 1.18 -2.30 -8.31
N CYS A 32 1.29 -3.55 -7.86
CA CYS A 32 1.78 -3.87 -6.52
C CYS A 32 3.27 -3.56 -6.42
N CYS A 33 3.68 -2.85 -5.36
CA CYS A 33 5.07 -2.46 -5.16
C CYS A 33 5.92 -3.52 -4.45
N GLY A 34 5.32 -4.62 -3.98
CA GLY A 34 6.04 -5.72 -3.31
C GLY A 34 6.51 -5.44 -1.88
N TYR A 35 6.18 -4.29 -1.29
CA TYR A 35 6.59 -3.93 0.07
C TYR A 35 5.69 -4.52 1.18
N GLY A 36 4.49 -4.99 0.85
CA GLY A 36 3.55 -5.51 1.83
C GLY A 36 2.80 -4.41 2.59
N CYS A 37 2.27 -3.41 1.89
CA CYS A 37 1.54 -2.29 2.49
C CYS A 37 0.21 -2.78 3.12
N ARG A 38 -0.11 -2.37 4.35
CA ARG A 38 -1.35 -2.79 5.04
C ARG A 38 -2.64 -2.56 4.23
N HIS A 39 -2.70 -1.47 3.48
CA HIS A 39 -3.84 -1.09 2.64
C HIS A 39 -3.63 -1.46 1.15
N CYS A 40 -2.84 -2.50 0.87
CA CYS A 40 -2.57 -2.91 -0.51
C CYS A 40 -3.87 -3.40 -1.18
N PRO A 41 -4.31 -2.79 -2.28
CA PRO A 41 -5.51 -3.22 -3.02
C PRO A 41 -5.23 -4.40 -3.96
N TYR A 42 -3.98 -4.86 -4.09
CA TYR A 42 -3.54 -5.90 -5.04
C TYR A 42 -3.18 -7.23 -4.37
N ASP A 43 -3.71 -7.51 -3.17
CA ASP A 43 -3.46 -8.78 -2.44
C ASP A 43 -2.01 -9.27 -2.42
N TYR A 44 -1.09 -8.30 -2.31
CA TYR A 44 0.34 -8.54 -2.20
C TYR A 44 0.94 -9.35 -3.36
N GLU A 45 0.39 -9.22 -4.57
CA GLU A 45 0.84 -9.98 -5.77
C GLU A 45 2.36 -9.94 -6.00
N CYS A 46 2.98 -8.75 -5.90
CA CYS A 46 4.43 -8.61 -6.11
C CYS A 46 5.27 -8.83 -4.83
N VAL A 47 4.66 -9.23 -3.71
CA VAL A 47 5.40 -9.54 -2.48
C VAL A 47 5.93 -10.97 -2.58
N PRO A 48 7.24 -11.21 -2.41
CA PRO A 48 7.79 -12.55 -2.45
C PRO A 48 7.34 -13.39 -1.24
N GLU A 49 7.25 -14.69 -1.44
CA GLU A 49 7.07 -15.64 -0.34
C GLU A 49 8.33 -15.71 0.54
N PRO A 50 8.18 -15.95 1.86
CA PRO A 50 6.96 -16.32 2.60
C PRO A 50 6.13 -15.11 3.09
N LYS A 51 6.59 -13.88 2.83
CA LYS A 51 6.02 -12.66 3.42
C LYS A 51 4.60 -12.39 2.93
N ARG A 52 4.29 -12.67 1.67
CA ARG A 52 2.94 -12.57 1.11
C ARG A 52 1.92 -13.35 1.91
N SER A 53 2.20 -14.62 2.17
CA SER A 53 1.31 -15.56 2.83
C SER A 53 1.03 -15.14 4.27
N ALA A 54 2.06 -14.67 5.00
CA ALA A 54 1.90 -14.08 6.33
C ALA A 54 0.97 -12.85 6.31
N LEU A 55 1.20 -11.91 5.38
CA LEU A 55 0.41 -10.68 5.29
C LEU A 55 -1.06 -10.91 4.89
N LEU A 56 -1.34 -11.93 4.07
CA LEU A 56 -2.71 -12.34 3.72
C LEU A 56 -3.43 -12.94 4.93
N GLU A 57 -2.74 -13.77 5.70
CA GLU A 57 -3.29 -14.36 6.93
C GLU A 57 -3.59 -13.29 8.00
N GLU A 58 -2.71 -12.30 8.17
CA GLU A 58 -2.94 -11.15 9.04
C GLU A 58 -4.18 -10.34 8.62
N LYS A 59 -4.38 -10.13 7.31
CA LYS A 59 -5.58 -9.47 6.76
C LYS A 59 -6.86 -10.24 7.10
N THR A 60 -6.87 -11.57 6.98
CA THR A 60 -8.06 -12.37 7.26
C THR A 60 -8.43 -12.41 8.75
N ASN A 61 -7.45 -12.27 9.64
CA ASN A 61 -7.67 -12.29 11.09
C ASN A 61 -8.18 -10.96 11.67
N THR A 62 -8.22 -9.89 10.87
CA THR A 62 -8.68 -8.55 11.31
C THR A 62 -10.16 -8.29 10.92
N ALA A 63 -10.91 -9.33 10.55
CA ALA A 63 -12.33 -9.25 10.17
C ALA A 63 -13.28 -9.60 11.32
#